data_AF-A0ABD1NSA2-F1
#
_entry.id   AF-A0ABD1NSA2-F1
#
_cell.length_a   1.000
_cell.length_b   1.000
_cell.length_c   1.000
_cell.angle_alpha   90.00
_cell.angle_beta   90.00
_cell.angle_gamma   90.00
#
_symmetry.space_group_name_H-M   'P 1'
#
loop_
_entity.id
_entity.type
_entity.pdbx_description
1 polymer ?
#
loop_
_entity_poly.entity_id
_entity_poly.type
_entity_poly.pdbx_seq_one_letter_code
_entity_poly.pdbx_strand_id
1 'polypeptide(L)'
;MQLAQGKDELLKDFIARFNRATLGNKELQMSTVVTAMMSGTRNRHFNISLSKNSPNTMHELLRRGEKYVDAEEAYLITKGMKNEPKSNKRKIPGELEPQNNRGKLT
;
A
#
# COMPACT_ATOMS: atom_id res chain seq x y z
N MET A 1 -8.58 15.30 -14.77
CA MET A 1 -7.19 15.00 -14.35
C MET A 1 -6.74 13.78 -15.14
N GLN A 2 -5.73 13.89 -16.01
CA GLN A 2 -5.15 12.74 -16.72
C GLN A 2 -3.72 12.53 -16.21
N LEU A 3 -3.59 11.68 -15.20
CA LEU A 3 -2.30 11.27 -14.66
C LEU A 3 -2.18 9.76 -14.88
N ALA A 4 -1.23 9.35 -15.72
CA ALA A 4 -0.95 7.95 -15.98
C ALA A 4 0.39 7.55 -15.36
N GLN A 5 0.45 6.33 -14.86
CA GLN A 5 1.66 5.70 -14.38
C GLN A 5 2.60 5.45 -15.58
N GLY A 6 3.84 5.89 -15.45
CA GLY A 6 4.88 5.67 -16.46
C GLY A 6 5.22 4.18 -16.64
N LYS A 7 5.87 3.83 -17.75
CA LYS A 7 6.22 2.43 -18.06
C LYS A 7 7.08 1.79 -16.97
N ASP A 8 8.07 2.54 -16.48
CA ASP A 8 9.06 2.10 -15.50
C ASP A 8 8.86 2.79 -14.13
N GLU A 9 7.72 3.47 -13.95
CA GLU A 9 7.38 4.15 -12.71
C GLU A 9 6.77 3.15 -11.72
N LEU A 10 7.29 3.13 -10.50
CA LEU A 10 6.73 2.31 -9.42
C LEU A 10 5.38 2.86 -8.96
N LEU A 11 4.54 1.98 -8.43
CA LEU A 11 3.21 2.34 -7.95
C LEU A 11 3.27 3.43 -6.87
N LYS A 12 4.29 3.40 -6.01
CA LYS A 12 4.48 4.41 -4.95
C LYS A 12 4.71 5.81 -5.50
N ASP A 13 5.49 5.91 -6.57
CA ASP A 13 5.85 7.20 -7.17
C ASP A 13 4.63 7.77 -7.91
N PHE A 14 3.89 6.90 -8.61
CA PHE A 14 2.63 7.26 -9.21
C PHE A 14 1.60 7.75 -8.19
N ILE A 15 1.39 7.02 -7.09
CA ILE A 15 0.45 7.42 -6.02
C ILE A 15 0.87 8.74 -5.39
N ALA A 16 2.18 8.97 -5.18
CA ALA A 16 2.67 10.24 -4.67
C ALA A 16 2.38 11.41 -5.62
N ARG A 17 2.59 11.24 -6.93
CA ARG A 17 2.22 12.24 -7.94
C ARG A 17 0.71 12.46 -7.99
N PHE A 18 -0.07 11.39 -7.94
CA PHE A 18 -1.53 11.44 -7.93
C PHE A 18 -2.03 12.22 -6.72
N ASN A 19 -1.54 11.90 -5.53
CA ASN A 19 -1.92 12.58 -4.31
C ASN A 19 -1.61 14.08 -4.39
N ARG A 20 -0.41 14.47 -4.86
CA ARG A 20 -0.04 15.88 -5.05
C ARG A 20 -0.97 16.62 -6.02
N ALA A 21 -1.40 15.97 -7.11
CA ALA A 21 -2.32 16.56 -8.07
C ALA A 21 -3.75 16.73 -7.50
N THR A 22 -4.15 15.87 -6.56
CA THR A 22 -5.45 15.94 -5.88
C THR A 22 -5.47 16.82 -4.63
N LEU A 23 -4.31 17.05 -4.01
CA LEU A 23 -4.15 17.82 -2.78
C LEU A 23 -4.63 19.27 -2.98
N GLY A 24 -5.57 19.70 -2.15
CA GLY A 24 -6.11 21.08 -2.17
C GLY A 24 -7.30 21.30 -3.11
N ASN A 25 -7.67 20.30 -3.91
CA ASN A 25 -8.78 20.42 -4.86
C ASN A 25 -10.11 19.97 -4.22
N LYS A 26 -10.73 20.86 -3.44
CA LYS A 26 -11.98 20.59 -2.71
C LYS A 26 -13.18 20.29 -3.62
N GLU A 27 -13.09 20.64 -4.90
CA GLU A 27 -14.17 20.45 -5.88
C GLU A 27 -14.14 19.07 -6.56
N LEU A 28 -13.05 18.29 -6.40
CA LEU A 28 -12.96 16.98 -7.02
C LEU A 28 -13.93 15.99 -6.36
N GLN A 29 -14.92 15.56 -7.14
CA GLN A 29 -15.81 14.48 -6.76
C GLN A 29 -15.02 13.17 -6.61
N MET A 30 -15.29 12.41 -5.55
CA MET A 30 -14.58 11.17 -5.26
C MET A 30 -14.64 10.17 -6.41
N SER A 31 -15.78 10.08 -7.10
CA SER A 31 -15.96 9.23 -8.28
C SER A 31 -14.99 9.59 -9.41
N THR A 32 -14.71 10.88 -9.59
CA THR A 32 -13.73 11.38 -10.57
C THR A 32 -12.31 10.98 -10.17
N VAL A 33 -11.98 11.09 -8.89
CA VAL A 33 -10.69 10.66 -8.35
C VAL A 33 -10.48 9.16 -8.56
N VAL A 34 -11.44 8.32 -8.16
CA VAL A 34 -11.34 6.86 -8.31
C VAL A 34 -11.20 6.47 -9.78
N THR A 35 -11.98 7.09 -10.67
CA THR A 35 -11.90 6.85 -12.12
C THR A 35 -10.52 7.24 -12.67
N ALA A 36 -9.97 8.38 -12.25
CA ALA A 36 -8.64 8.81 -12.64
C ALA A 36 -7.54 7.86 -12.13
N MET A 37 -7.66 7.37 -10.88
CA MET A 37 -6.71 6.39 -10.33
C MET A 37 -6.76 5.07 -11.10
N MET A 38 -7.96 4.56 -11.37
CA MET A 38 -8.15 3.29 -12.09
C MET A 38 -7.62 3.37 -13.53
N SER A 39 -7.93 4.45 -14.24
CA SER A 39 -7.43 4.65 -15.61
C SER A 39 -5.93 4.95 -15.67
N GLY A 40 -5.39 5.57 -14.62
CA GLY A 40 -3.98 5.96 -14.55
C GLY A 40 -3.03 4.85 -14.12
N THR A 41 -3.45 3.93 -13.24
CA THR A 41 -2.55 2.89 -12.71
C THR A 41 -2.33 1.74 -13.69
N ARG A 42 -1.09 1.22 -13.70
CA ARG A 42 -0.70 0.00 -14.43
C ARG A 42 -0.82 -1.26 -13.57
N ASN A 43 -1.01 -1.12 -12.26
CA ASN A 43 -1.15 -2.26 -11.36
C ASN A 43 -2.57 -2.86 -11.48
N ARG A 44 -2.70 -3.95 -12.25
CA ARG A 44 -4.00 -4.59 -12.53
C ARG A 44 -4.70 -5.08 -11.27
N HIS A 45 -3.98 -5.63 -10.29
CA HIS A 45 -4.59 -6.12 -9.06
C HIS A 45 -5.15 -4.98 -8.21
N PHE A 46 -4.45 -3.85 -8.16
CA PHE A 46 -4.96 -2.64 -7.52
C PHE A 46 -6.21 -2.12 -8.23
N ASN A 47 -6.19 -2.02 -9.56
CA ASN A 47 -7.35 -1.60 -10.36
C ASN A 47 -8.58 -2.49 -10.09
N ILE A 48 -8.41 -3.83 -10.14
CA ILE A 48 -9.50 -4.78 -9.84
C ILE A 48 -10.01 -4.62 -8.39
N SER A 49 -9.14 -4.29 -7.44
CA SER A 49 -9.53 -4.02 -6.05
C SER A 49 -10.45 -2.80 -5.94
N LEU A 50 -10.13 -1.74 -6.68
CA LEU A 50 -10.93 -0.51 -6.73
C LEU A 50 -12.28 -0.74 -7.43
N SER A 51 -12.32 -1.54 -8.49
CA SER A 51 -13.57 -1.84 -9.19
C SER A 51 -14.54 -2.69 -8.36
N LYS A 52 -14.01 -3.65 -7.58
CA LYS A 52 -14.83 -4.49 -6.69
C LYS A 52 -15.37 -3.75 -5.47
N ASN A 53 -14.59 -2.81 -4.94
CA ASN A 53 -14.98 -2.03 -3.76
C ASN A 53 -14.46 -0.60 -3.91
N SER A 54 -15.31 0.26 -4.49
CA SER A 54 -14.95 1.66 -4.73
C SER A 54 -14.77 2.41 -3.40
N PRO A 55 -13.63 3.09 -3.18
CA PRO A 55 -13.45 3.95 -2.02
C PRO A 55 -14.41 5.15 -2.05
N ASN A 56 -14.89 5.56 -0.87
CA ASN A 56 -15.73 6.75 -0.72
C ASN A 56 -14.94 7.97 -0.22
N THR A 57 -13.70 7.76 0.23
CA THR A 57 -12.82 8.81 0.74
C THR A 57 -11.40 8.70 0.18
N MET A 58 -10.69 9.83 0.14
CA MET A 58 -9.26 9.84 -0.21
C MET A 58 -8.44 8.93 0.72
N HIS A 59 -8.80 8.91 2.01
CA HIS A 59 -8.10 8.09 3.00
C HIS A 59 -8.23 6.59 2.68
N GLU A 60 -9.43 6.11 2.37
CA GLU A 60 -9.63 4.70 1.95
C GLU A 60 -8.88 4.36 0.68
N LEU A 61 -8.90 5.26 -0.31
CA LEU A 61 -8.19 5.08 -1.57
C LEU A 61 -6.68 4.94 -1.35
N LEU A 62 -6.08 5.87 -0.60
CA LEU A 62 -4.64 5.90 -0.33
C LEU A 62 -4.21 4.71 0.55
N ARG A 63 -4.94 4.40 1.62
CA ARG A 63 -4.67 3.23 2.47
C ARG A 63 -4.70 1.92 1.68
N ARG A 64 -5.60 1.81 0.70
CA ARG A 64 -5.63 0.64 -0.19
C ARG A 64 -4.43 0.64 -1.14
N GLY A 65 -4.08 1.81 -1.69
CA GLY A 65 -2.89 1.98 -2.53
C GLY A 65 -1.60 1.53 -1.81
N GLU A 66 -1.41 1.92 -0.55
CA GLU A 66 -0.27 1.51 0.29
C GLU A 66 -0.10 -0.01 0.35
N LYS A 67 -1.19 -0.77 0.53
CA LYS A 67 -1.11 -2.25 0.54
C LYS A 67 -0.57 -2.84 -0.76
N TYR A 68 -0.90 -2.23 -1.89
CA TYR A 68 -0.41 -2.68 -3.19
C TYR A 68 1.00 -2.18 -3.48
N VAL A 69 1.41 -1.05 -2.91
CA VAL A 69 2.81 -0.61 -2.89
C VAL A 69 3.66 -1.62 -2.13
N ASP A 70 3.24 -2.00 -0.92
CA ASP A 70 3.96 -3.00 -0.11
C ASP A 70 4.10 -4.33 -0.86
N ALA A 71 3.03 -4.77 -1.53
CA ALA A 71 3.05 -6.00 -2.33
C ALA A 71 3.99 -5.90 -3.56
N GLU A 72 4.00 -4.76 -4.26
CA GLU A 72 4.92 -4.52 -5.39
C GLU A 72 6.37 -4.48 -4.93
N GLU A 73 6.66 -3.80 -3.81
CA GLU A 73 8.00 -3.73 -3.26
C GLU A 73 8.50 -5.10 -2.77
N ALA A 74 7.65 -5.88 -2.10
CA ALA A 74 7.97 -7.27 -1.72
C ALA A 74 8.28 -8.13 -2.95
N TYR A 75 7.47 -8.02 -4.01
CA TYR A 75 7.72 -8.73 -5.27
C TYR A 75 9.08 -8.37 -5.88
N LEU A 76 9.41 -7.08 -5.96
CA LEU A 76 10.69 -6.61 -6.50
C LEU A 76 11.90 -7.13 -5.71
N ILE A 77 11.79 -7.21 -4.38
CA ILE A 77 12.83 -7.80 -3.52
C ILE A 77 12.99 -9.29 -3.83
N THR A 78 11.88 -10.04 -3.93
CA THR A 78 11.95 -11.49 -4.22
C THR A 78 12.54 -11.81 -5.60
N LYS A 79 12.47 -10.85 -6.53
CA LYS A 79 13.06 -10.95 -7.87
C LYS A 79 14.50 -10.45 -7.95
N GLY A 80 15.09 -10.02 -6.84
CA GLY A 80 16.42 -9.42 -6.81
C GLY A 80 16.51 -8.09 -7.56
N MET A 81 15.37 -7.46 -7.85
CA MET A 81 15.28 -6.18 -8.58
C MET A 81 15.36 -4.97 -7.64
N LYS A 82 15.28 -5.19 -6.33
CA LYS A 82 15.50 -4.21 -5.26
C LYS A 82 16.21 -4.85 -4.08
N ASN A 83 17.04 -4.07 -3.40
CA ASN A 83 17.61 -4.44 -2.11
C ASN A 83 16.53 -4.40 -1.02
N GLU A 84 16.61 -5.31 -0.05
CA GLU A 84 15.66 -5.38 1.06
C GLU A 84 15.71 -4.07 1.87
N PRO A 85 14.56 -3.38 2.09
CA PRO A 85 14.49 -2.31 3.06
C PRO A 85 14.71 -2.93 4.44
N LYS A 86 15.63 -2.35 5.24
CA LYS A 86 15.85 -2.75 6.64
C LYS A 86 14.52 -2.65 7.39
N SER A 87 13.86 -3.78 7.55
CA SER A 87 12.59 -3.87 8.24
C SER A 87 12.85 -3.67 9.73
N ASN A 88 12.55 -2.47 10.25
CA ASN A 88 12.41 -2.26 11.69
C ASN A 88 11.23 -3.13 12.14
N LYS A 89 11.56 -4.35 12.58
CA LYS A 89 10.62 -5.29 13.18
C LYS A 89 9.92 -4.56 14.33
N ARG A 90 8.67 -4.14 14.11
CA ARG A 90 7.76 -3.80 15.19
C ARG A 90 7.62 -5.07 16.03
N LYS A 91 8.37 -5.14 17.14
CA LYS A 91 8.14 -6.14 18.18
C LYS A 91 6.71 -5.93 18.67
N ILE A 92 5.86 -6.91 18.43
CA ILE A 92 4.55 -7.01 19.07
C ILE A 92 4.87 -7.49 20.50
N PRO A 93 4.68 -6.69 21.57
CA PRO A 93 4.87 -7.20 22.92
C PRO A 93 3.57 -7.87 23.32
N GLY A 94 3.54 -9.19 23.25
CA GLY A 94 2.32 -9.94 23.53
C GLY A 94 2.44 -11.43 23.28
N GLU A 95 3.54 -12.04 23.71
CA GLU A 95 3.59 -13.49 23.87
C GLU A 95 4.14 -13.75 25.28
N LEU A 96 3.21 -14.13 26.16
CA LEU A 96 3.50 -14.56 27.52
C LEU A 96 4.26 -15.89 27.42
N GLU A 97 5.52 -15.87 27.82
CA GLU A 97 6.34 -17.07 28.02
C GLU A 97 5.66 -18.00 29.04
N PRO A 98 5.43 -19.30 28.73
CA PRO A 98 5.00 -20.25 29.75
C PRO A 98 6.17 -20.55 30.69
N GLN A 99 6.02 -20.17 31.97
CA GLN A 99 6.97 -20.49 33.02
C GLN A 99 7.06 -22.01 33.22
N ASN A 100 8.19 -22.57 32.80
CA ASN A 100 8.61 -23.93 33.04
C ASN A 100 8.97 -24.12 34.53
N ASN A 101 8.03 -24.61 35.34
CA ASN A 101 8.31 -25.06 36.70
C ASN A 101 9.01 -26.43 36.66
N ARG A 102 10.35 -26.43 36.68
CA ARG A 102 11.16 -27.62 36.98
C ARG A 102 11.92 -27.44 38.30
N GLY A 103 11.38 -28.06 39.34
CA GLY A 103 12.10 -28.75 40.42
C GLY A 103 12.70 -27.88 41.53
N LYS A 104 12.39 -28.23 42.78
CA LYS A 104 13.27 -29.11 43.58
C LYS A 104 12.47 -29.80 44.69
N LEU A 105 12.52 -31.13 44.64
CA LEU A 105 12.31 -32.01 45.78
C LEU A 105 13.64 -32.05 46.54
N THR A 106 13.66 -31.55 47.77
CA THR A 106 14.67 -31.83 48.81
C THR A 106 14.00 -31.71 50.16
#